data_AF-A0A9D7ME28-F1
#
_entry.id   AF-A0A9D7ME28-F1
#
_cell.length_a   1.000
_cell.length_b   1.000
_cell.length_c   1.000
_cell.angle_alpha   90.00
_cell.angle_beta   90.00
_cell.angle_gamma   90.00
#
_symmetry.space_group_name_H-M   'P 1'
#
loop_
_entity.id
_entity.type
_entity.pdbx_description
1 polymer ?
#
loop_
_entity_poly.entity_id
_entity_poly.type
_entity_poly.pdbx_seq_one_letter_code
_entity_poly.pdbx_strand_id
1 'polypeptide(L)'
;MNYKVIAGLDREYLDAVDEAYQQHDGNQLTERETKEFVLMHCFGMVPKLIKTPVQLLKELLSLHSRKVLLPDFLEEHLLENLTKEATFANWPLADILTSREKFLRFLQYEWKLFLASLSDKSQQSRVPFSHEDVRAYIDTFFLDASLTPVGRDDVTDLPAWVMTGVAHDPRADAVRRFQGLREKFESTLPVADVSHKEWQQAAQRWAELVVLRWEWDEALDDADRTAWASLHTKVEDSFGQWMKNRYGSLHNLPYQQQPVMVHQISRFMAFERNRKKLPKIALLVLDGLAFDQWLLLKKNLEATDKAWRFQESTAFAWIPTLTSVTRQSIFAGEPPLYFPASLETTSKERTHWLRFWYDQGVQKNAVELVTNIKGADDSDLELALTNPRLSVLGIIWNRIDNFVHSSEKTSSLHLLVNEWIKEGHLQKLLMRLHQEGFVVFLTADHGNVAATGVGNPREGVLVEQKGKRVRVYDRNEFLEEVANKFPESIRWPNYGLPPARHVLLAGNLKAFTDVGDEVVSHGGIALEEVMVPFVAISREDA
;
A
#
# COMPACT_ATOMS: atom_id res chain seq x y z
N MET A 1 -18.89 -30.18 4.44
CA MET A 1 -17.59 -29.61 4.86
C MET A 1 -17.49 -29.45 6.37
N ASN A 2 -16.28 -29.24 6.89
CA ASN A 2 -16.02 -28.92 8.29
C ASN A 2 -16.26 -27.43 8.60
N TYR A 3 -17.08 -27.14 9.62
CA TYR A 3 -17.46 -25.76 9.99
C TYR A 3 -16.28 -24.86 10.42
N LYS A 4 -15.32 -25.38 11.20
CA LYS A 4 -14.21 -24.56 11.71
C LYS A 4 -13.33 -24.02 10.61
N VAL A 5 -13.08 -24.85 9.58
CA VAL A 5 -12.30 -24.47 8.40
C VAL A 5 -13.00 -23.34 7.62
N ILE A 6 -14.31 -23.50 7.39
CA ILE A 6 -15.10 -22.50 6.64
C ILE A 6 -15.28 -21.21 7.43
N ALA A 7 -15.52 -21.30 8.75
CA ALA A 7 -15.63 -20.13 9.62
C ALA A 7 -14.30 -19.36 9.77
N GLY A 8 -13.16 -20.02 9.56
CA GLY A 8 -11.84 -19.39 9.57
C GLY A 8 -11.42 -18.79 8.22
N LEU A 9 -12.16 -19.06 7.14
CA LEU A 9 -11.86 -18.54 5.81
C LEU A 9 -12.40 -17.12 5.65
N ASP A 10 -11.71 -16.29 4.88
CA ASP A 10 -12.24 -14.98 4.52
C ASP A 10 -13.53 -15.14 3.71
N ARG A 11 -14.48 -14.25 3.94
CA ARG A 11 -15.80 -14.27 3.29
C ARG A 11 -15.69 -14.18 1.78
N GLU A 12 -14.66 -13.53 1.26
CA GLU A 12 -14.42 -13.43 -0.18
C GLU A 12 -14.27 -14.79 -0.89
N TYR A 13 -13.86 -15.83 -0.17
CA TYR A 13 -13.66 -17.16 -0.75
C TYR A 13 -14.89 -18.05 -0.63
N LEU A 14 -15.90 -17.66 0.16
CA LEU A 14 -17.04 -18.52 0.48
C LEU A 14 -17.88 -18.85 -0.76
N ASP A 15 -18.07 -17.90 -1.67
CA ASP A 15 -18.81 -18.13 -2.92
C ASP A 15 -18.10 -19.17 -3.80
N ALA A 16 -16.78 -19.02 -3.98
CA ALA A 16 -15.97 -19.99 -4.74
C ALA A 16 -15.97 -21.39 -4.09
N VAL A 17 -15.97 -21.45 -2.76
CA VAL A 17 -16.07 -22.72 -2.02
C VAL A 17 -17.45 -23.37 -2.20
N ASP A 18 -18.53 -22.59 -2.13
CA ASP A 18 -19.89 -23.09 -2.31
C ASP A 18 -20.11 -23.60 -3.74
N GLU A 19 -19.75 -22.81 -4.75
CA GLU A 19 -19.83 -23.20 -6.16
C GLU A 19 -19.07 -24.49 -6.45
N ALA A 20 -17.84 -24.61 -5.96
CA ALA A 20 -17.03 -25.81 -6.13
C ALA A 20 -17.68 -27.03 -5.44
N TYR A 21 -18.29 -26.84 -4.27
CA TYR A 21 -18.87 -27.94 -3.51
C TYR A 21 -20.24 -28.38 -4.00
N GLN A 22 -21.00 -27.50 -4.64
CA GLN A 22 -22.22 -27.90 -5.35
C GLN A 22 -21.94 -28.94 -6.45
N GLN A 23 -20.71 -28.98 -6.98
CA GLN A 23 -20.25 -29.96 -7.96
C GLN A 23 -19.55 -31.17 -7.32
N HIS A 24 -19.46 -31.24 -5.99
CA HIS A 24 -18.79 -32.33 -5.28
C HIS A 24 -19.74 -33.51 -5.07
N ASP A 25 -19.52 -34.59 -5.81
CA ASP A 25 -20.32 -35.82 -5.74
C ASP A 25 -19.91 -36.77 -4.59
N GLY A 26 -19.02 -36.35 -3.69
CA GLY A 26 -18.48 -37.18 -2.63
C GLY A 26 -19.19 -37.06 -1.28
N ASN A 27 -18.76 -37.90 -0.32
CA ASN A 27 -19.21 -37.81 1.07
C ASN A 27 -18.80 -36.48 1.73
N GLN A 28 -19.39 -36.21 2.89
CA GLN A 28 -19.04 -35.06 3.72
C GLN A 28 -17.54 -35.06 4.03
N LEU A 29 -16.85 -33.99 3.63
CA LEU A 29 -15.42 -33.83 3.85
C LEU A 29 -15.07 -33.71 5.33
N THR A 30 -14.04 -34.44 5.76
CA THR A 30 -13.36 -34.28 7.05
C THR A 30 -12.68 -32.91 7.15
N GLU A 31 -12.12 -32.57 8.33
CA GLU A 31 -11.36 -31.32 8.48
C GLU A 31 -10.18 -31.23 7.50
N ARG A 32 -9.38 -32.29 7.42
CA ARG A 32 -8.24 -32.38 6.51
C ARG A 32 -8.68 -32.23 5.05
N GLU A 33 -9.69 -33.00 4.64
CA GLU A 33 -10.18 -32.93 3.26
C GLU A 33 -10.80 -31.57 2.95
N THR A 34 -11.43 -30.90 3.92
CA THR A 34 -11.92 -29.53 3.74
C THR A 34 -10.76 -28.55 3.52
N LYS A 35 -9.64 -28.68 4.25
CA LYS A 35 -8.43 -27.85 4.01
C LYS A 35 -7.84 -28.10 2.62
N GLU A 36 -7.71 -29.37 2.22
CA GLU A 36 -7.23 -29.76 0.88
C GLU A 36 -8.17 -29.20 -0.22
N PHE A 37 -9.49 -29.27 -0.01
CA PHE A 37 -10.50 -28.74 -0.93
C PHE A 37 -10.40 -27.21 -1.10
N VAL A 38 -10.30 -26.47 0.01
CA VAL A 38 -10.16 -25.01 -0.01
C VAL A 38 -8.85 -24.59 -0.68
N LEU A 39 -7.73 -25.25 -0.37
CA LEU A 39 -6.44 -24.96 -1.04
C LEU A 39 -6.53 -25.14 -2.56
N MET A 40 -7.16 -26.21 -3.01
CA MET A 40 -7.29 -26.51 -4.44
C MET A 40 -8.20 -25.50 -5.15
N HIS A 41 -9.39 -25.24 -4.61
CA HIS A 41 -10.41 -24.46 -5.32
C HIS A 41 -10.27 -22.94 -5.13
N CYS A 42 -9.74 -22.47 -3.99
CA CYS A 42 -9.59 -21.03 -3.73
C CYS A 42 -8.19 -20.53 -4.04
N PHE A 43 -7.17 -21.36 -3.86
CA PHE A 43 -5.77 -20.94 -3.96
C PHE A 43 -5.02 -21.63 -5.11
N GLY A 44 -5.61 -22.62 -5.78
CA GLY A 44 -5.00 -23.38 -6.88
C GLY A 44 -3.93 -24.38 -6.42
N MET A 45 -3.80 -24.60 -5.11
CA MET A 45 -2.70 -25.38 -4.54
C MET A 45 -3.13 -26.80 -4.19
N VAL A 46 -2.36 -27.79 -4.68
CA VAL A 46 -2.56 -29.20 -4.33
C VAL A 46 -1.27 -29.73 -3.67
N PRO A 47 -1.17 -29.75 -2.32
CA PRO A 47 0.08 -30.08 -1.63
C PRO A 47 0.70 -31.40 -2.05
N LYS A 48 -0.13 -32.41 -2.36
CA LYS A 48 0.32 -33.75 -2.79
C LYS A 48 1.02 -33.75 -4.14
N LEU A 49 0.82 -32.75 -5.00
CA LEU A 49 1.45 -32.64 -6.32
C LEU A 49 2.79 -31.87 -6.27
N ILE A 50 3.11 -31.22 -5.15
CA ILE A 50 4.33 -30.43 -4.98
C ILE A 50 5.47 -31.37 -4.54
N LYS A 51 6.23 -31.88 -5.50
CA LYS A 51 7.33 -32.84 -5.27
C LYS A 51 8.71 -32.30 -5.65
N THR A 52 8.76 -31.25 -6.46
CA THR A 52 9.99 -30.67 -7.00
C THR A 52 10.10 -29.17 -6.66
N PRO A 53 11.32 -28.60 -6.64
CA PRO A 53 11.52 -27.16 -6.44
C PRO A 53 10.77 -26.28 -7.44
N VAL A 54 10.65 -26.72 -8.70
CA VAL A 54 9.91 -25.98 -9.74
C VAL A 54 8.42 -25.89 -9.38
N GLN A 55 7.81 -27.01 -8.97
CA GLN A 55 6.40 -27.04 -8.55
C GLN A 55 6.18 -26.16 -7.31
N LEU A 56 7.04 -26.28 -6.30
CA LEU A 56 6.95 -25.45 -5.09
C LEU A 56 7.03 -23.97 -5.43
N LEU A 57 8.01 -23.59 -6.26
CA LEU A 57 8.19 -22.19 -6.62
C LEU A 57 7.07 -21.65 -7.49
N LYS A 58 6.51 -22.44 -8.41
CA LYS A 58 5.37 -21.98 -9.22
C LYS A 58 4.20 -21.55 -8.33
N GLU A 59 3.88 -22.34 -7.30
CA GLU A 59 2.83 -22.03 -6.34
C GLU A 59 3.17 -20.80 -5.48
N LEU A 60 4.38 -20.76 -4.92
CA LEU A 60 4.77 -19.65 -4.05
C LEU A 60 4.96 -18.32 -4.79
N LEU A 61 5.55 -18.35 -5.99
CA LEU A 61 5.69 -17.15 -6.82
C LEU A 61 4.32 -16.61 -7.24
N SER A 62 3.38 -17.49 -7.62
CA SER A 62 1.99 -17.11 -7.91
C SER A 62 1.28 -16.49 -6.71
N LEU A 63 1.41 -17.10 -5.53
CA LEU A 63 0.79 -16.59 -4.30
C LEU A 63 1.36 -15.20 -3.91
N HIS A 64 2.69 -15.09 -3.85
CA HIS A 64 3.38 -13.90 -3.39
C HIS A 64 3.36 -12.75 -4.40
N SER A 65 3.28 -13.04 -5.70
CA SER A 65 3.05 -12.01 -6.73
C SER A 65 1.66 -11.40 -6.65
N ARG A 66 0.63 -12.22 -6.37
CA ARG A 66 -0.75 -11.76 -6.13
C ARG A 66 -0.95 -11.19 -4.72
N LYS A 67 0.07 -11.22 -3.86
CA LYS A 67 0.02 -10.77 -2.45
C LYS A 67 -1.15 -11.40 -1.68
N VAL A 68 -1.47 -12.65 -2.00
CA VAL A 68 -2.53 -13.40 -1.31
C VAL A 68 -1.96 -13.97 -0.01
N LEU A 69 -2.65 -13.71 1.10
CA LEU A 69 -2.32 -14.30 2.39
C LEU A 69 -3.15 -15.57 2.58
N LEU A 70 -2.50 -16.64 3.01
CA LEU A 70 -3.18 -17.86 3.41
C LEU A 70 -3.59 -17.71 4.89
N PRO A 71 -4.79 -18.16 5.29
CA PRO A 71 -5.13 -18.30 6.70
C PRO A 71 -4.13 -19.22 7.42
N ASP A 72 -3.78 -18.89 8.67
CA ASP A 72 -2.80 -19.63 9.49
C ASP A 72 -3.02 -21.16 9.45
N PHE A 73 -4.27 -21.62 9.53
CA PHE A 73 -4.59 -23.06 9.51
C PHE A 73 -4.35 -23.76 8.17
N LEU A 74 -4.33 -23.03 7.05
CA LEU A 74 -3.95 -23.54 5.74
C LEU A 74 -2.42 -23.52 5.56
N GLU A 75 -1.75 -22.50 6.08
CA GLU A 75 -0.29 -22.44 6.10
C GLU A 75 0.31 -23.60 6.91
N GLU A 76 -0.21 -23.84 8.12
CA GLU A 76 0.15 -24.99 8.96
C GLU A 76 -0.05 -26.31 8.20
N HIS A 77 -1.20 -26.46 7.52
CA HIS A 77 -1.49 -27.68 6.77
C HIS A 77 -0.53 -27.87 5.57
N LEU A 78 -0.22 -26.81 4.83
CA LEU A 78 0.75 -26.84 3.73
C LEU A 78 2.14 -27.21 4.24
N LEU A 79 2.60 -26.57 5.32
CA LEU A 79 3.89 -26.82 5.94
C LEU A 79 4.02 -28.28 6.37
N GLU A 80 3.03 -28.82 7.08
CA GLU A 80 3.00 -30.22 7.51
C GLU A 80 3.09 -31.23 6.35
N ASN A 81 2.51 -30.91 5.18
CA ASN A 81 2.60 -31.78 4.01
C ASN A 81 3.97 -31.67 3.34
N LEU A 82 4.48 -30.44 3.15
CA LEU A 82 5.74 -30.19 2.43
C LEU A 82 6.96 -30.67 3.22
N THR A 83 6.96 -30.58 4.55
CA THR A 83 8.06 -31.06 5.40
C THR A 83 8.26 -32.59 5.34
N LYS A 84 7.25 -33.35 4.86
CA LYS A 84 7.38 -34.81 4.67
C LYS A 84 8.17 -35.18 3.41
N GLU A 85 8.34 -34.25 2.48
CA GLU A 85 9.07 -34.50 1.23
C GLU A 85 10.57 -34.30 1.45
N ALA A 86 11.35 -35.36 1.24
CA ALA A 86 12.81 -35.32 1.42
C ALA A 86 13.50 -34.25 0.56
N THR A 87 12.92 -33.93 -0.61
CA THR A 87 13.39 -32.87 -1.53
C THR A 87 13.49 -31.50 -0.85
N PHE A 88 12.65 -31.23 0.16
CA PHE A 88 12.57 -29.93 0.82
C PHE A 88 13.20 -29.91 2.22
N ALA A 89 13.94 -30.95 2.61
CA ALA A 89 14.51 -31.08 3.95
C ALA A 89 15.38 -29.88 4.39
N ASN A 90 16.07 -29.24 3.44
CA ASN A 90 16.95 -28.08 3.68
C ASN A 90 16.33 -26.74 3.25
N TRP A 91 15.02 -26.72 2.99
CA TRP A 91 14.31 -25.49 2.62
C TRP A 91 13.74 -24.81 3.87
N PRO A 92 13.80 -23.47 3.96
CA PRO A 92 13.21 -22.72 5.06
C PRO A 92 11.68 -22.59 4.88
N LEU A 93 10.97 -23.72 4.75
CA LEU A 93 9.54 -23.77 4.38
C LEU A 93 8.67 -22.91 5.30
N ALA A 94 8.90 -22.98 6.61
CA ALA A 94 8.13 -22.20 7.58
C ALA A 94 8.22 -20.68 7.34
N ASP A 95 9.37 -20.19 6.86
CA ASP A 95 9.57 -18.78 6.58
C ASP A 95 8.98 -18.36 5.23
N ILE A 96 9.21 -19.16 4.19
CA ILE A 96 8.85 -18.80 2.81
C ILE A 96 7.37 -19.01 2.47
N LEU A 97 6.66 -19.84 3.25
CA LEU A 97 5.22 -20.04 3.11
C LEU A 97 4.43 -18.91 3.79
N THR A 98 4.87 -18.49 4.97
CA THR A 98 4.09 -17.62 5.88
C THR A 98 4.41 -16.13 5.73
N SER A 99 5.58 -15.79 5.18
CA SER A 99 5.99 -14.40 5.02
C SER A 99 6.49 -14.12 3.62
N ARG A 100 5.79 -13.23 2.91
CA ARG A 100 6.23 -12.68 1.63
C ARG A 100 7.59 -12.02 1.73
N GLU A 101 7.84 -11.28 2.80
CA GLU A 101 9.13 -10.60 3.02
C GLU A 101 10.27 -11.62 3.14
N LYS A 102 10.09 -12.67 3.95
CA LYS A 102 11.09 -13.74 4.09
C LYS A 102 11.26 -14.53 2.81
N PHE A 103 10.18 -14.78 2.07
CA PHE A 103 10.23 -15.40 0.74
C PHE A 103 11.06 -14.57 -0.24
N LEU A 104 10.82 -13.26 -0.32
CA LEU A 104 11.60 -12.38 -1.20
C LEU A 104 13.07 -12.33 -0.79
N ARG A 105 13.40 -12.32 0.51
CA ARG A 105 14.79 -12.42 0.98
C ARG A 105 15.45 -13.75 0.62
N PHE A 106 14.70 -14.85 0.76
CA PHE A 106 15.16 -16.15 0.31
C PHE A 106 15.47 -16.12 -1.20
N LEU A 107 14.54 -15.63 -2.02
CA LEU A 107 14.77 -15.47 -3.46
C LEU A 107 15.95 -14.55 -3.78
N GLN A 108 16.09 -13.41 -3.08
CA GLN A 108 17.18 -12.46 -3.27
C GLN A 108 18.54 -13.08 -2.93
N TYR A 109 18.61 -13.90 -1.88
CA TYR A 109 19.81 -14.63 -1.50
C TYR A 109 20.15 -15.70 -2.53
N GLU A 110 19.16 -16.51 -2.93
CA GLU A 110 19.32 -17.55 -3.94
C GLU A 110 19.71 -16.97 -5.31
N TRP A 111 19.20 -15.79 -5.66
CA TRP A 111 19.59 -15.09 -6.89
C TRP A 111 21.07 -14.72 -6.89
N LYS A 112 21.62 -14.25 -5.76
CA LYS A 112 23.07 -13.99 -5.63
C LYS A 112 23.88 -15.26 -5.83
N LEU A 113 23.45 -16.38 -5.24
CA LEU A 113 24.11 -17.68 -5.44
C LEU A 113 24.00 -18.16 -6.89
N PHE A 114 22.85 -17.96 -7.53
CA PHE A 114 22.63 -18.30 -8.93
C PHE A 114 23.58 -17.50 -9.84
N LEU A 115 23.67 -16.18 -9.66
CA LEU A 115 24.60 -15.36 -10.43
C LEU A 115 26.07 -15.77 -10.22
N ALA A 116 26.45 -16.11 -8.98
CA ALA A 116 27.78 -16.63 -8.68
C ALA A 116 28.03 -17.99 -9.37
N SER A 117 27.02 -18.86 -9.42
CA SER A 117 27.10 -20.18 -10.06
C SER A 117 27.36 -20.13 -11.58
N LEU A 118 27.00 -19.02 -12.23
CA LEU A 118 27.29 -18.81 -13.66
C LEU A 118 28.80 -18.66 -13.93
N SER A 119 29.58 -18.23 -12.93
CA SER A 119 31.05 -18.13 -13.04
C SER A 119 31.79 -19.22 -12.28
N ASP A 120 31.26 -19.66 -11.14
CA ASP A 120 31.85 -20.68 -10.28
C ASP A 120 30.87 -21.82 -10.05
N LYS A 121 31.11 -22.97 -10.70
CA LYS A 121 30.26 -24.17 -10.60
C LYS A 121 30.21 -24.80 -9.20
N SER A 122 31.04 -24.36 -8.25
CA SER A 122 30.97 -24.82 -6.85
C SER A 122 29.82 -24.18 -6.07
N GLN A 123 29.34 -23.02 -6.53
CA GLN A 123 28.15 -22.37 -5.99
C GLN A 123 26.90 -22.97 -6.64
N GLN A 124 25.85 -23.21 -5.86
CA GLN A 124 24.59 -23.73 -6.39
C GLN A 124 23.40 -23.07 -5.71
N SER A 125 22.52 -22.51 -6.53
CA SER A 125 21.19 -22.05 -6.09
C SER A 125 20.24 -23.25 -5.96
N ARG A 126 19.48 -23.27 -4.88
CA ARG A 126 18.34 -24.18 -4.68
C ARG A 126 17.18 -23.83 -5.60
N VAL A 127 17.08 -22.56 -5.99
CA VAL A 127 16.02 -22.04 -6.85
C VAL A 127 16.38 -22.25 -8.33
N PRO A 128 15.51 -22.92 -9.12
CA PRO A 128 15.76 -23.17 -10.54
C PRO A 128 15.39 -21.95 -11.41
N PHE A 129 16.14 -20.85 -11.28
CA PHE A 129 15.87 -19.58 -11.97
C PHE A 129 15.80 -19.68 -13.50
N SER A 130 16.56 -20.60 -14.10
CA SER A 130 16.56 -20.81 -15.55
C SER A 130 15.28 -21.49 -16.08
N HIS A 131 14.41 -22.01 -15.22
CA HIS A 131 13.15 -22.63 -15.64
C HIS A 131 12.12 -21.55 -16.03
N GLU A 132 11.44 -21.71 -17.16
CA GLU A 132 10.53 -20.70 -17.73
C GLU A 132 9.42 -20.26 -16.77
N ASP A 133 8.75 -21.21 -16.12
CA ASP A 133 7.71 -20.94 -15.11
C ASP A 133 8.22 -20.12 -13.91
N VAL A 134 9.51 -20.22 -13.57
CA VAL A 134 10.11 -19.44 -12.47
C VAL A 134 10.54 -18.08 -12.98
N ARG A 135 11.24 -18.04 -14.12
CA ARG A 135 11.77 -16.84 -14.74
C ARG A 135 10.72 -15.75 -14.96
N ALA A 136 9.52 -16.11 -15.42
CA ALA A 136 8.45 -15.15 -15.68
C ALA A 136 8.07 -14.30 -14.44
N TYR A 137 8.09 -14.90 -13.24
CA TYR A 137 7.84 -14.17 -11.99
C TYR A 137 9.05 -13.39 -11.52
N ILE A 138 10.26 -13.90 -11.75
CA ILE A 138 11.49 -13.23 -11.34
C ILE A 138 11.71 -11.94 -12.13
N ASP A 139 11.47 -11.97 -13.44
CA ASP A 139 11.46 -10.76 -14.27
C ASP A 139 10.46 -9.73 -13.74
N THR A 140 9.27 -10.21 -13.31
CA THR A 140 8.25 -9.36 -12.68
C THR A 140 8.74 -8.70 -11.39
N PHE A 141 9.38 -9.48 -10.51
CA PHE A 141 9.84 -8.99 -9.22
C PHE A 141 11.00 -8.00 -9.31
N PHE A 142 11.85 -8.09 -10.34
CA PHE A 142 12.85 -7.04 -10.58
C PHE A 142 12.21 -5.78 -11.16
N LEU A 143 11.27 -5.91 -12.10
CA LEU A 143 10.58 -4.77 -12.68
C LEU A 143 9.80 -3.98 -11.62
N ASP A 144 9.09 -4.66 -10.73
CA ASP A 144 8.29 -4.03 -9.66
C ASP A 144 9.07 -3.73 -8.36
N ALA A 145 10.41 -3.87 -8.38
CA ALA A 145 11.31 -3.70 -7.22
C ALA A 145 11.02 -4.58 -5.98
N SER A 146 10.26 -5.66 -6.12
CA SER A 146 10.20 -6.71 -5.08
C SER A 146 11.55 -7.41 -4.89
N LEU A 147 12.40 -7.45 -5.93
CA LEU A 147 13.80 -7.87 -5.87
C LEU A 147 14.72 -6.75 -6.35
N THR A 148 15.91 -6.68 -5.77
CA THR A 148 16.94 -5.70 -6.12
C THR A 148 18.01 -6.34 -7.00
N PRO A 149 18.33 -5.73 -8.16
CA PRO A 149 19.43 -6.20 -9.00
C PRO A 149 20.75 -6.27 -8.24
N VAL A 150 21.56 -7.28 -8.55
CA VAL A 150 22.84 -7.53 -7.87
C VAL A 150 23.96 -6.92 -8.71
N GLY A 151 24.81 -6.09 -8.09
CA GLY A 151 25.94 -5.46 -8.76
C GLY A 151 26.96 -6.49 -9.26
N ARG A 152 27.42 -6.31 -10.50
CA ARG A 152 28.43 -7.17 -11.12
C ARG A 152 29.24 -6.41 -12.16
N ASP A 153 30.56 -6.50 -12.05
CA ASP A 153 31.48 -5.73 -12.90
C ASP A 153 31.58 -6.31 -14.33
N ASP A 154 31.51 -7.64 -14.48
CA ASP A 154 31.55 -8.32 -15.78
C ASP A 154 30.20 -8.99 -16.10
N VAL A 155 29.57 -8.51 -17.16
CA VAL A 155 28.27 -8.97 -17.68
C VAL A 155 28.38 -9.59 -19.08
N THR A 156 29.58 -9.69 -19.64
CA THR A 156 29.82 -9.99 -21.07
C THR A 156 29.30 -11.36 -21.49
N ASP A 157 29.38 -12.35 -20.59
CA ASP A 157 28.96 -13.74 -20.84
C ASP A 157 27.62 -14.11 -20.17
N LEU A 158 26.86 -13.12 -19.70
CA LEU A 158 25.56 -13.40 -19.07
C LEU A 158 24.46 -13.59 -20.12
N PRO A 159 23.56 -14.59 -19.92
CA PRO A 159 22.37 -14.71 -20.75
C PRO A 159 21.53 -13.43 -20.68
N ALA A 160 21.01 -12.97 -21.83
CA ALA A 160 20.29 -11.69 -21.92
C ALA A 160 19.12 -11.55 -20.92
N TRP A 161 18.43 -12.65 -20.60
CA TRP A 161 17.32 -12.64 -19.64
C TRP A 161 17.77 -12.37 -18.19
N VAL A 162 19.03 -12.67 -17.85
CA VAL A 162 19.58 -12.47 -16.50
C VAL A 162 19.84 -10.98 -16.22
N MET A 163 20.02 -10.18 -17.27
CA MET A 163 20.38 -8.77 -17.17
C MET A 163 19.39 -7.94 -16.35
N THR A 164 18.10 -8.29 -16.34
CA THR A 164 17.08 -7.61 -15.53
C THR A 164 17.38 -7.66 -14.02
N GLY A 165 18.08 -8.71 -13.57
CA GLY A 165 18.46 -8.90 -12.16
C GLY A 165 19.92 -8.54 -11.85
N VAL A 166 20.62 -7.86 -12.75
CA VAL A 166 22.01 -7.44 -12.60
C VAL A 166 22.09 -5.92 -12.69
N ALA A 167 22.74 -5.29 -11.70
CA ALA A 167 23.03 -3.86 -11.76
C ALA A 167 24.38 -3.64 -12.44
N HIS A 168 24.41 -2.85 -13.52
CA HIS A 168 25.62 -2.55 -14.27
C HIS A 168 25.73 -1.06 -14.62
N ASP A 169 24.77 -0.51 -15.38
CA ASP A 169 24.72 0.92 -15.69
C ASP A 169 23.44 1.50 -15.06
N PRO A 170 23.54 2.20 -13.92
CA PRO A 170 22.36 2.71 -13.22
C PRO A 170 21.41 3.52 -14.09
N ARG A 171 21.95 4.30 -15.05
CA ARG A 171 21.13 5.13 -15.93
C ARG A 171 20.42 4.27 -16.98
N ALA A 172 21.15 3.42 -17.69
CA ALA A 172 20.56 2.56 -18.71
C ALA A 172 19.58 1.53 -18.11
N ASP A 173 19.90 1.00 -16.93
CA ASP A 173 19.08 0.04 -16.20
C ASP A 173 17.77 0.70 -15.72
N ALA A 174 17.83 1.94 -15.23
CA ALA A 174 16.64 2.70 -14.85
C ALA A 174 15.73 3.00 -16.04
N VAL A 175 16.27 3.42 -17.19
CA VAL A 175 15.48 3.67 -18.41
C VAL A 175 14.82 2.39 -18.90
N ARG A 176 15.57 1.27 -18.97
CA ARG A 176 15.03 -0.04 -19.35
C ARG A 176 13.91 -0.49 -18.41
N ARG A 177 14.10 -0.30 -17.10
CA ARG A 177 13.09 -0.64 -16.08
C ARG A 177 11.86 0.23 -16.23
N PHE A 178 12.01 1.54 -16.45
CA PHE A 178 10.90 2.46 -16.71
C PHE A 178 10.08 2.01 -17.91
N GLN A 179 10.73 1.77 -19.05
CA GLN A 179 10.07 1.33 -20.29
C GLN A 179 9.35 -0.01 -20.11
N GLY A 180 10.04 -1.03 -19.57
CA GLY A 180 9.47 -2.36 -19.35
C GLY A 180 8.32 -2.38 -18.34
N LEU A 181 8.45 -1.63 -17.23
CA LEU A 181 7.39 -1.52 -16.25
C LEU A 181 6.19 -0.73 -16.82
N ARG A 182 6.42 0.30 -17.64
CA ARG A 182 5.37 1.10 -18.28
C ARG A 182 4.55 0.25 -19.25
N GLU A 183 5.20 -0.49 -20.14
CA GLU A 183 4.54 -1.39 -21.09
C GLU A 183 3.74 -2.49 -20.38
N LYS A 184 4.32 -3.08 -19.34
CA LYS A 184 3.64 -4.08 -18.52
C LYS A 184 2.45 -3.50 -17.76
N PHE A 185 2.60 -2.30 -17.21
CA PHE A 185 1.52 -1.63 -16.50
C PHE A 185 0.37 -1.30 -17.46
N GLU A 186 0.67 -0.75 -18.63
CA GLU A 186 -0.34 -0.44 -19.65
C GLU A 186 -1.10 -1.68 -20.13
N SER A 187 -0.40 -2.80 -20.36
CA SER A 187 -1.04 -4.07 -20.75
C SER A 187 -1.85 -4.75 -19.64
N THR A 188 -1.65 -4.37 -18.38
CA THR A 188 -2.34 -4.94 -17.21
C THR A 188 -3.12 -3.89 -16.42
N LEU A 189 -3.45 -2.77 -17.06
CA LEU A 189 -4.22 -1.69 -16.46
C LEU A 189 -5.59 -2.24 -16.04
N PRO A 190 -6.00 -2.09 -14.76
CA PRO A 190 -7.29 -2.61 -14.33
C PRO A 190 -8.45 -1.93 -15.07
N VAL A 191 -9.51 -2.71 -15.33
CA VAL A 191 -10.73 -2.28 -16.03
C VAL A 191 -11.89 -2.06 -15.06
N ALA A 192 -13.05 -1.59 -15.53
CA ALA A 192 -14.13 -1.08 -14.68
C ALA A 192 -14.69 -2.07 -13.62
N ASP A 193 -14.68 -3.37 -13.88
CA ASP A 193 -15.33 -4.39 -13.03
C ASP A 193 -14.37 -5.18 -12.12
N VAL A 194 -13.09 -4.79 -12.08
CA VAL A 194 -12.09 -5.48 -11.26
C VAL A 194 -12.32 -5.32 -9.77
N SER A 195 -11.69 -6.20 -8.99
CA SER A 195 -11.69 -6.09 -7.52
C SER A 195 -10.89 -4.87 -7.04
N HIS A 196 -11.17 -4.41 -5.81
CA HIS A 196 -10.38 -3.34 -5.18
C HIS A 196 -8.91 -3.72 -5.00
N LYS A 197 -8.62 -5.01 -4.80
CA LYS A 197 -7.26 -5.55 -4.63
C LYS A 197 -6.40 -5.34 -5.88
N GLU A 198 -6.99 -5.44 -7.07
CA GLU A 198 -6.28 -5.17 -8.32
C GLU A 198 -5.83 -3.71 -8.43
N TRP A 199 -6.68 -2.77 -8.00
CA TRP A 199 -6.29 -1.36 -7.91
C TRP A 199 -5.26 -1.08 -6.82
N GLN A 200 -5.34 -1.75 -5.67
CA GLN A 200 -4.30 -1.67 -4.63
C GLN A 200 -2.93 -2.13 -5.17
N GLN A 201 -2.89 -3.24 -5.91
CA GLN A 201 -1.67 -3.74 -6.55
C GLN A 201 -1.20 -2.84 -7.71
N ALA A 202 -2.13 -2.28 -8.47
CA ALA A 202 -1.81 -1.32 -9.52
C ALA A 202 -1.18 -0.06 -8.92
N ALA A 203 -1.73 0.52 -7.86
CA ALA A 203 -1.18 1.72 -7.23
C ALA A 203 0.27 1.55 -6.75
N GLN A 204 0.63 0.38 -6.22
CA GLN A 204 2.02 0.10 -5.82
C GLN A 204 2.97 0.05 -7.02
N ARG A 205 2.54 -0.56 -8.14
CA ARG A 205 3.31 -0.57 -9.40
C ARG A 205 3.36 0.81 -10.05
N TRP A 206 2.28 1.58 -9.94
CA TRP A 206 2.19 2.96 -10.41
C TRP A 206 3.17 3.85 -9.66
N ALA A 207 3.25 3.73 -8.34
CA ALA A 207 4.20 4.46 -7.52
C ALA A 207 5.67 4.20 -7.91
N GLU A 208 6.02 2.95 -8.24
CA GLU A 208 7.35 2.61 -8.78
C GLU A 208 7.62 3.33 -10.11
N LEU A 209 6.62 3.41 -11.00
CA LEU A 209 6.74 4.17 -12.25
C LEU A 209 6.87 5.68 -12.00
N VAL A 210 6.13 6.25 -11.05
CA VAL A 210 6.23 7.66 -10.65
C VAL A 210 7.64 7.97 -10.15
N VAL A 211 8.21 7.11 -9.29
CA VAL A 211 9.60 7.27 -8.81
C VAL A 211 10.58 7.23 -9.97
N LEU A 212 10.52 6.22 -10.84
CA LEU A 212 11.42 6.11 -12.00
C LEU A 212 11.29 7.30 -12.96
N ARG A 213 10.06 7.75 -13.21
CA ARG A 213 9.75 8.89 -14.07
C ARG A 213 10.46 10.15 -13.62
N TRP A 214 10.50 10.41 -12.32
CA TRP A 214 11.02 11.67 -11.77
C TRP A 214 12.46 11.59 -11.26
N GLU A 215 12.92 10.44 -10.77
CA GLU A 215 14.31 10.22 -10.37
C GLU A 215 15.25 10.23 -11.59
N TRP A 216 14.77 9.79 -12.75
CA TRP A 216 15.56 9.64 -13.98
C TRP A 216 15.03 10.45 -15.17
N ASP A 217 14.30 11.55 -14.94
CA ASP A 217 13.69 12.37 -16.00
C ASP A 217 14.70 12.83 -17.07
N GLU A 218 15.93 13.17 -16.69
CA GLU A 218 16.99 13.59 -17.62
C GLU A 218 17.51 12.44 -18.51
N ALA A 219 17.24 11.19 -18.13
CA ALA A 219 17.61 10.01 -18.90
C ALA A 219 16.53 9.57 -19.89
N LEU A 220 15.29 10.05 -19.72
CA LEU A 220 14.16 9.74 -20.57
C LEU A 220 14.12 10.65 -21.80
N ASP A 221 13.77 10.08 -22.95
CA ASP A 221 13.55 10.84 -24.17
C ASP A 221 12.12 11.42 -24.26
N ASP A 222 11.86 12.20 -25.30
CA ASP A 222 10.55 12.83 -25.48
C ASP A 222 9.42 11.83 -25.76
N ALA A 223 9.75 10.67 -26.34
CA ALA A 223 8.77 9.61 -26.58
C ALA A 223 8.35 8.97 -25.24
N ASP A 224 9.31 8.72 -24.35
CA ASP A 224 9.06 8.23 -22.99
C ASP A 224 8.21 9.22 -22.18
N ARG A 225 8.53 10.52 -22.23
CA ARG A 225 7.74 11.56 -21.53
C ARG A 225 6.32 11.69 -22.09
N THR A 226 6.15 11.58 -23.40
CA THR A 226 4.83 11.61 -24.05
C THR A 226 4.01 10.37 -23.70
N ALA A 227 4.62 9.19 -23.73
CA ALA A 227 3.98 7.94 -23.35
C ALA A 227 3.55 7.94 -21.88
N TRP A 228 4.37 8.50 -20.98
CA TRP A 228 4.01 8.73 -19.59
C TRP A 228 2.75 9.58 -19.43
N ALA A 229 2.70 10.75 -20.07
CA ALA A 229 1.56 11.66 -19.95
C ALA A 229 0.25 11.03 -20.46
N SER A 230 0.34 10.29 -21.56
CA SER A 230 -0.79 9.52 -22.11
C SER A 230 -1.25 8.43 -21.14
N LEU A 231 -0.30 7.65 -20.60
CA LEU A 231 -0.62 6.58 -19.65
C LEU A 231 -1.24 7.14 -18.37
N HIS A 232 -0.67 8.19 -17.76
CA HIS A 232 -1.20 8.80 -16.55
C HIS A 232 -2.67 9.24 -16.74
N THR A 233 -2.99 9.87 -17.87
CA THR A 233 -4.37 10.24 -18.19
C THR A 233 -5.29 9.00 -18.24
N LYS A 234 -4.86 7.91 -18.90
CA LYS A 234 -5.62 6.66 -18.96
C LYS A 234 -5.83 6.02 -17.58
N VAL A 235 -4.83 6.11 -16.70
CA VAL A 235 -4.93 5.61 -15.31
C VAL A 235 -6.02 6.36 -14.57
N GLU A 236 -5.98 7.70 -14.60
CA GLU A 236 -6.96 8.53 -13.90
C GLU A 236 -8.38 8.35 -14.45
N ASP A 237 -8.52 8.20 -15.76
CA ASP A 237 -9.82 7.93 -16.37
C ASP A 237 -10.39 6.57 -15.94
N SER A 238 -9.59 5.50 -16.00
CA SER A 238 -10.01 4.15 -15.63
C SER A 238 -10.31 4.06 -14.12
N PHE A 239 -9.41 4.61 -13.30
CA PHE A 239 -9.58 4.62 -11.84
C PHE A 239 -10.77 5.48 -11.43
N GLY A 240 -10.94 6.66 -12.02
CA GLY A 240 -12.07 7.55 -11.75
C GLY A 240 -13.41 6.91 -12.10
N GLN A 241 -13.50 6.13 -13.18
CA GLN A 241 -14.70 5.35 -13.49
C GLN A 241 -14.97 4.26 -12.45
N TRP A 242 -13.93 3.51 -12.07
CA TRP A 242 -14.03 2.48 -11.04
C TRP A 242 -14.47 3.08 -9.69
N MET A 243 -13.89 4.22 -9.29
CA MET A 243 -14.22 4.94 -8.06
C MET A 243 -15.71 5.33 -8.01
N LYS A 244 -16.27 5.85 -9.09
CA LYS A 244 -17.70 6.22 -9.14
C LYS A 244 -18.62 5.02 -8.94
N ASN A 245 -18.25 3.86 -9.47
CA ASN A 245 -19.12 2.68 -9.54
C ASN A 245 -18.93 1.70 -8.37
N ARG A 246 -17.73 1.62 -7.79
CA ARG A 246 -17.33 0.54 -6.88
C ARG A 246 -16.89 1.02 -5.50
N TYR A 247 -16.42 2.26 -5.36
CA TYR A 247 -15.89 2.78 -4.09
C TYR A 247 -16.90 2.72 -2.94
N GLY A 248 -18.18 2.99 -3.24
CA GLY A 248 -19.23 3.08 -2.23
C GLY A 248 -19.42 1.83 -1.37
N SER A 249 -19.03 0.65 -1.84
CA SER A 249 -19.16 -0.60 -1.09
C SER A 249 -17.95 -0.93 -0.19
N LEU A 250 -16.80 -0.25 -0.38
CA LEU A 250 -15.54 -0.62 0.26
C LEU A 250 -15.59 -0.56 1.79
N HIS A 251 -16.36 0.38 2.34
CA HIS A 251 -16.45 0.58 3.79
C HIS A 251 -17.04 -0.62 4.55
N ASN A 252 -17.75 -1.52 3.87
CA ASN A 252 -18.33 -2.74 4.45
C ASN A 252 -17.41 -3.96 4.34
N LEU A 253 -16.27 -3.84 3.66
CA LEU A 253 -15.35 -4.96 3.46
C LEU A 253 -14.63 -5.34 4.77
N PRO A 254 -14.29 -6.63 4.94
CA PRO A 254 -13.53 -7.09 6.10
C PRO A 254 -12.15 -6.43 6.13
N TYR A 255 -11.65 -6.19 7.34
CA TYR A 255 -10.35 -5.54 7.58
C TYR A 255 -9.35 -6.46 8.27
N GLN A 256 -9.73 -7.70 8.61
CA GLN A 256 -8.94 -8.58 9.47
C GLN A 256 -7.60 -9.00 8.85
N GLN A 257 -7.56 -9.17 7.52
CA GLN A 257 -6.31 -9.45 6.81
C GLN A 257 -5.47 -8.17 6.63
N GLN A 258 -6.11 -7.10 6.16
CA GLN A 258 -5.52 -5.77 5.99
C GLN A 258 -6.63 -4.72 5.95
N PRO A 259 -6.36 -3.45 6.36
CA PRO A 259 -7.33 -2.38 6.19
C PRO A 259 -7.54 -2.10 4.69
N VAL A 260 -8.79 -2.13 4.24
CA VAL A 260 -9.16 -1.71 2.88
C VAL A 260 -9.26 -0.19 2.85
N MET A 261 -9.84 0.42 3.87
CA MET A 261 -9.98 1.86 3.98
C MET A 261 -9.34 2.40 5.26
N VAL A 262 -8.90 3.65 5.21
CA VAL A 262 -8.26 4.39 6.31
C VAL A 262 -9.00 4.32 7.67
N HIS A 263 -10.33 4.36 7.71
CA HIS A 263 -11.09 4.25 8.95
C HIS A 263 -11.00 2.87 9.62
N GLN A 264 -10.56 1.85 8.87
CA GLN A 264 -10.39 0.49 9.38
C GLN A 264 -9.03 0.29 10.04
N ILE A 265 -8.07 1.21 9.84
CA ILE A 265 -6.69 1.09 10.34
C ILE A 265 -6.67 0.90 11.86
N SER A 266 -7.38 1.73 12.63
CA SER A 266 -7.43 1.62 14.08
C SER A 266 -8.04 0.29 14.56
N ARG A 267 -9.06 -0.22 13.83
CA ARG A 267 -9.68 -1.53 14.12
C ARG A 267 -8.74 -2.68 13.81
N PHE A 268 -8.03 -2.62 12.69
CA PHE A 268 -7.00 -3.58 12.32
C PHE A 268 -5.87 -3.61 13.36
N MET A 269 -5.39 -2.44 13.81
CA MET A 269 -4.37 -2.36 14.85
C MET A 269 -4.84 -2.96 16.18
N ALA A 270 -6.09 -2.72 16.58
CA ALA A 270 -6.66 -3.32 17.79
C ALA A 270 -6.77 -4.84 17.67
N PHE A 271 -7.20 -5.33 16.51
CA PHE A 271 -7.24 -6.76 16.19
C PHE A 271 -5.85 -7.40 16.28
N GLU A 272 -4.85 -6.82 15.61
CA GLU A 272 -3.47 -7.32 15.61
C GLU A 272 -2.83 -7.27 17.00
N ARG A 273 -3.08 -6.20 17.78
CA ARG A 273 -2.62 -6.08 19.16
C ARG A 273 -3.13 -7.24 20.01
N ASN A 274 -4.40 -7.60 19.88
CA ASN A 274 -5.01 -8.68 20.64
C ASN A 274 -4.53 -10.05 20.15
N ARG A 275 -4.52 -10.26 18.82
CA ARG A 275 -4.10 -11.53 18.19
C ARG A 275 -2.65 -11.87 18.52
N LYS A 276 -1.73 -10.91 18.37
CA LYS A 276 -0.29 -11.09 18.59
C LYS A 276 0.16 -10.75 20.00
N LYS A 277 -0.76 -10.36 20.90
CA LYS A 277 -0.47 -9.94 22.29
C LYS A 277 0.60 -8.84 22.37
N LEU A 278 0.58 -7.90 21.43
CA LEU A 278 1.59 -6.84 21.33
C LEU A 278 1.49 -5.90 22.54
N PRO A 279 2.55 -5.70 23.33
CA PRO A 279 2.47 -4.90 24.56
C PRO A 279 2.28 -3.42 24.29
N LYS A 280 2.94 -2.89 23.24
CA LYS A 280 2.82 -1.50 22.79
C LYS A 280 2.68 -1.41 21.28
N ILE A 281 1.84 -0.49 20.80
CA ILE A 281 1.66 -0.19 19.38
C ILE A 281 1.67 1.33 19.14
N ALA A 282 2.25 1.74 18.03
CA ALA A 282 2.27 3.15 17.61
C ALA A 282 1.71 3.28 16.19
N LEU A 283 0.91 4.32 15.95
CA LEU A 283 0.46 4.72 14.61
C LEU A 283 1.12 6.04 14.25
N LEU A 284 1.95 6.04 13.22
CA LEU A 284 2.54 7.23 12.63
C LEU A 284 1.77 7.61 11.36
N VAL A 285 1.07 8.74 11.40
CA VAL A 285 0.39 9.33 10.25
C VAL A 285 1.27 10.45 9.68
N LEU A 286 1.81 10.23 8.47
CA LEU A 286 2.50 11.26 7.70
C LEU A 286 1.46 11.94 6.79
N ASP A 287 1.04 13.15 7.16
CA ASP A 287 0.00 13.92 6.44
C ASP A 287 0.41 14.13 4.97
N GLY A 288 -0.48 13.81 4.04
CA GLY A 288 -0.26 14.03 2.62
C GLY A 288 0.73 13.07 1.94
N LEU A 289 1.18 11.99 2.59
CA LEU A 289 2.14 11.05 2.02
C LEU A 289 1.51 10.13 0.96
N ALA A 290 1.93 10.30 -0.30
CA ALA A 290 1.60 9.38 -1.38
C ALA A 290 2.55 8.16 -1.42
N PHE A 291 2.15 7.09 -2.10
CA PHE A 291 2.89 5.82 -2.06
C PHE A 291 4.28 5.92 -2.71
N ASP A 292 4.45 6.72 -3.76
CA ASP A 292 5.76 7.01 -4.38
C ASP A 292 6.75 7.65 -3.39
N GLN A 293 6.27 8.57 -2.55
CA GLN A 293 7.09 9.20 -1.51
C GLN A 293 7.44 8.21 -0.40
N TRP A 294 6.53 7.28 -0.08
CA TRP A 294 6.84 6.15 0.81
C TRP A 294 7.98 5.28 0.26
N LEU A 295 8.00 4.99 -1.05
CA LEU A 295 9.09 4.23 -1.67
C LEU A 295 10.45 4.92 -1.51
N LEU A 296 10.50 6.25 -1.63
CA LEU A 296 11.71 7.04 -1.36
C LEU A 296 12.16 6.90 0.11
N LEU A 297 11.22 7.02 1.06
CA LEU A 297 11.50 6.85 2.50
C LEU A 297 12.03 5.44 2.79
N LYS A 298 11.37 4.42 2.28
CA LYS A 298 11.75 3.01 2.46
C LYS A 298 13.16 2.74 1.92
N LYS A 299 13.46 3.16 0.68
CA LYS A 299 14.77 3.00 0.05
C LYS A 299 15.89 3.54 0.94
N ASN A 300 15.68 4.70 1.58
CA ASN A 300 16.66 5.27 2.50
C ASN A 300 16.78 4.50 3.83
N LEU A 301 15.66 4.06 4.41
CA LEU A 301 15.66 3.27 5.64
C LEU A 301 16.42 1.95 5.44
N GLU A 302 16.15 1.23 4.35
CA GLU A 302 16.82 -0.03 4.00
C GLU A 302 18.31 0.16 3.69
N ALA A 303 18.67 1.27 3.06
CA ALA A 303 20.07 1.61 2.78
C ALA A 303 20.86 1.90 4.07
N THR A 304 20.22 2.51 5.06
CA THR A 304 20.89 2.92 6.31
C THR A 304 20.95 1.79 7.33
N ASP A 305 19.92 0.95 7.42
CA ASP A 305 19.92 -0.21 8.30
C ASP A 305 19.13 -1.38 7.69
N LYS A 306 19.86 -2.44 7.32
CA LYS A 306 19.31 -3.66 6.72
C LYS A 306 18.51 -4.51 7.71
N ALA A 307 18.42 -4.13 8.97
CA ALA A 307 17.56 -4.80 9.96
C ALA A 307 16.09 -4.38 9.85
N TRP A 308 15.78 -3.26 9.20
CA TRP A 308 14.40 -2.81 9.01
C TRP A 308 13.59 -3.75 8.14
N ARG A 309 12.34 -3.97 8.54
CA ARG A 309 11.37 -4.85 7.88
C ARG A 309 10.07 -4.10 7.68
N PHE A 310 9.52 -4.23 6.48
CA PHE A 310 8.32 -3.52 6.06
C PHE A 310 7.32 -4.53 5.51
N GLN A 311 6.14 -4.59 6.12
CA GLN A 311 4.99 -5.26 5.54
C GLN A 311 4.05 -4.19 4.98
N GLU A 312 4.07 -4.04 3.67
CA GLU A 312 3.43 -2.92 2.97
C GLU A 312 2.15 -3.37 2.24
N SER A 313 1.07 -2.65 2.50
CA SER A 313 -0.16 -2.67 1.73
C SER A 313 -0.59 -1.23 1.42
N THR A 314 -1.77 -1.07 0.87
CA THR A 314 -2.40 0.23 0.68
C THR A 314 -3.76 0.28 1.35
N ALA A 315 -4.26 1.48 1.61
CA ALA A 315 -5.63 1.72 2.03
C ALA A 315 -6.24 2.85 1.21
N PHE A 316 -7.55 2.79 0.98
CA PHE A 316 -8.30 3.87 0.34
C PHE A 316 -8.61 4.97 1.35
N ALA A 317 -8.23 6.21 1.01
CA ALA A 317 -8.63 7.42 1.70
C ALA A 317 -10.14 7.69 1.54
N TRP A 318 -10.70 8.52 2.42
CA TRP A 318 -12.06 9.01 2.25
C TRP A 318 -12.14 10.09 1.16
N ILE A 319 -13.28 10.17 0.47
CA ILE A 319 -13.54 11.22 -0.53
C ILE A 319 -14.51 12.25 0.07
N PRO A 320 -14.19 13.55 0.01
CA PRO A 320 -12.98 14.13 -0.57
C PRO A 320 -11.75 13.82 0.28
N THR A 321 -10.58 13.73 -0.37
CA THR A 321 -9.28 13.40 0.24
C THR A 321 -8.71 14.58 1.04
N LEU A 322 -9.53 15.12 1.94
CA LEU A 322 -9.19 16.22 2.83
C LEU A 322 -8.71 15.67 4.17
N THR A 323 -7.66 16.26 4.73
CA THR A 323 -7.11 15.96 6.07
C THR A 323 -8.22 15.83 7.13
N SER A 324 -9.14 16.81 7.21
CA SER A 324 -10.21 16.82 8.22
C SER A 324 -11.21 15.66 8.09
N VAL A 325 -11.41 15.15 6.88
CA VAL A 325 -12.33 14.05 6.57
C VAL A 325 -11.61 12.73 6.81
N THR A 326 -10.48 12.52 6.15
CA THR A 326 -9.82 11.22 6.16
C THR A 326 -9.09 10.95 7.47
N ARG A 327 -8.25 11.87 7.96
CA ARG A 327 -7.43 11.61 9.14
C ARG A 327 -8.26 11.45 10.40
N GLN A 328 -9.30 12.25 10.53
CA GLN A 328 -10.26 12.10 11.61
C GLN A 328 -10.95 10.74 11.59
N SER A 329 -11.23 10.19 10.40
CA SER A 329 -11.77 8.83 10.25
C SER A 329 -10.80 7.75 10.74
N ILE A 330 -9.49 7.92 10.50
CA ILE A 330 -8.45 7.02 11.02
C ILE A 330 -8.56 6.96 12.54
N PHE A 331 -8.50 8.10 13.21
CA PHE A 331 -8.50 8.17 14.68
C PHE A 331 -9.85 7.83 15.31
N ALA A 332 -10.97 8.07 14.61
CA ALA A 332 -12.29 7.68 15.07
C ALA A 332 -12.57 6.18 14.92
N GLY A 333 -11.90 5.50 13.98
CA GLY A 333 -12.23 4.12 13.61
C GLY A 333 -13.59 4.00 12.94
N GLU A 334 -14.11 5.09 12.36
CA GLU A 334 -15.48 5.21 11.84
C GLU A 334 -15.51 6.02 10.53
N PRO A 335 -16.48 5.75 9.64
CA PRO A 335 -16.77 6.61 8.49
C PRO A 335 -17.13 8.07 8.85
N PRO A 336 -16.89 9.05 7.94
CA PRO A 336 -17.18 10.47 8.15
C PRO A 336 -18.62 10.80 8.55
N LEU A 337 -19.60 10.02 8.08
CA LEU A 337 -21.01 10.19 8.42
C LEU A 337 -21.31 10.17 9.93
N TYR A 338 -20.41 9.59 10.75
CA TYR A 338 -20.60 9.47 12.19
C TYR A 338 -20.05 10.65 13.01
N PHE A 339 -19.41 11.64 12.37
CA PHE A 339 -18.93 12.86 13.03
C PHE A 339 -19.24 14.13 12.21
N PRO A 340 -20.51 14.36 11.84
CA PRO A 340 -20.89 15.50 10.98
C PRO A 340 -20.53 16.87 11.58
N ALA A 341 -20.51 16.97 12.91
CA ALA A 341 -20.26 18.23 13.62
C ALA A 341 -18.78 18.68 13.60
N SER A 342 -17.84 17.83 13.21
CA SER A 342 -16.40 18.14 13.18
C SER A 342 -15.74 17.83 11.85
N LEU A 343 -16.50 17.55 10.79
CA LEU A 343 -16.00 17.14 9.48
C LEU A 343 -15.03 18.14 8.83
N GLU A 344 -15.17 19.43 9.14
CA GLU A 344 -14.37 20.52 8.60
C GLU A 344 -13.11 20.83 9.44
N THR A 345 -12.91 20.15 10.57
CA THR A 345 -11.81 20.46 11.49
C THR A 345 -11.12 19.19 11.97
N THR A 346 -9.87 19.32 12.43
CA THR A 346 -9.12 18.22 13.06
C THR A 346 -9.25 18.22 14.60
N SER A 347 -10.05 19.14 15.16
CA SER A 347 -10.11 19.43 16.60
C SER A 347 -10.55 18.27 17.49
N LYS A 348 -11.23 17.26 16.92
CA LYS A 348 -11.73 16.09 17.67
C LYS A 348 -10.84 14.84 17.53
N GLU A 349 -9.77 14.87 16.74
CA GLU A 349 -8.90 13.71 16.50
C GLU A 349 -8.40 13.06 17.80
N ARG A 350 -7.88 13.85 18.74
CA ARG A 350 -7.43 13.34 20.05
C ARG A 350 -8.57 12.72 20.85
N THR A 351 -9.74 13.35 20.84
CA THR A 351 -10.93 12.84 21.54
C THR A 351 -11.37 11.50 20.96
N HIS A 352 -11.38 11.40 19.62
CA HIS A 352 -11.74 10.20 18.89
C HIS A 352 -10.76 9.05 19.16
N TRP A 353 -9.45 9.31 19.11
CA TRP A 353 -8.43 8.31 19.39
C TRP A 353 -8.52 7.74 20.81
N LEU A 354 -8.61 8.63 21.81
CA LEU A 354 -8.76 8.25 23.22
C LEU A 354 -10.03 7.42 23.45
N ARG A 355 -11.15 7.82 22.84
CA ARG A 355 -12.43 7.09 22.93
C ARG A 355 -12.31 5.71 22.30
N PHE A 356 -11.83 5.64 21.06
CA PHE A 356 -11.71 4.39 20.33
C PHE A 356 -10.94 3.33 21.14
N TRP A 357 -9.76 3.68 21.67
CA TRP A 357 -8.95 2.73 22.43
C TRP A 357 -9.52 2.41 23.81
N TYR A 358 -10.21 3.36 24.44
CA TYR A 358 -10.97 3.07 25.66
C TYR A 358 -12.06 2.02 25.41
N ASP A 359 -12.77 2.12 24.29
CA ASP A 359 -13.81 1.15 23.90
C ASP A 359 -13.19 -0.22 23.54
N GLN A 360 -11.93 -0.26 23.10
CA GLN A 360 -11.13 -1.48 22.94
C GLN A 360 -10.55 -2.03 24.27
N GLY A 361 -10.89 -1.43 25.42
CA GLY A 361 -10.48 -1.87 26.75
C GLY A 361 -9.12 -1.36 27.22
N VAL A 362 -8.49 -0.42 26.50
CA VAL A 362 -7.23 0.20 26.92
C VAL A 362 -7.50 1.35 27.90
N GLN A 363 -6.75 1.41 29.00
CA GLN A 363 -6.91 2.46 30.01
C GLN A 363 -6.55 3.83 29.42
N LYS A 364 -7.30 4.89 29.79
CA LYS A 364 -7.12 6.24 29.21
C LYS A 364 -5.71 6.80 29.39
N ASN A 365 -5.05 6.50 30.51
CA ASN A 365 -3.67 6.93 30.79
C ASN A 365 -2.60 6.08 30.07
N ALA A 366 -3.01 5.08 29.30
CA ALA A 366 -2.13 4.23 28.49
C ALA A 366 -2.23 4.57 26.99
N VAL A 367 -2.98 5.62 26.63
CA VAL A 367 -3.24 6.07 25.25
C VAL A 367 -2.86 7.54 25.14
N GLU A 368 -2.13 7.91 24.10
CA GLU A 368 -1.86 9.31 23.76
C GLU A 368 -1.91 9.54 22.24
N LEU A 369 -2.23 10.77 21.84
CA LEU A 369 -2.10 11.27 20.47
C LEU A 369 -1.25 12.55 20.50
N VAL A 370 -0.08 12.50 19.87
CA VAL A 370 0.81 13.65 19.70
C VAL A 370 0.67 14.16 18.28
N THR A 371 0.39 15.46 18.12
CA THR A 371 0.04 16.04 16.82
C THR A 371 1.07 17.05 16.36
N ASN A 372 1.38 17.06 15.06
CA ASN A 372 2.27 18.02 14.41
C ASN A 372 3.67 18.06 15.05
N ILE A 373 4.28 16.88 15.22
CA ILE A 373 5.64 16.79 15.74
C ILE A 373 6.63 17.52 14.82
N LYS A 374 7.67 18.09 15.42
CA LYS A 374 8.75 18.76 14.67
C LYS A 374 9.88 17.82 14.27
N GLY A 375 9.98 16.67 14.93
CA GLY A 375 11.02 15.67 14.74
C GLY A 375 11.00 14.64 15.86
N ALA A 376 12.05 13.81 15.91
CA ALA A 376 12.17 12.76 16.93
C ALA A 376 12.31 13.31 18.36
N ASP A 377 12.87 14.51 18.52
CA ASP A 377 13.12 15.15 19.83
C ASP A 377 11.99 16.13 20.24
N ASP A 378 10.78 15.94 19.69
CA ASP A 378 9.63 16.80 19.99
C ASP A 378 9.23 16.70 21.47
N SER A 379 8.98 17.84 22.11
CA SER A 379 8.74 17.88 23.56
C SER A 379 7.47 17.15 23.99
N ASP A 380 6.41 17.19 23.18
CA ASP A 380 5.15 16.53 23.49
C ASP A 380 5.27 15.02 23.29
N LEU A 381 6.07 14.60 22.29
CA LEU A 381 6.43 13.20 22.10
C LEU A 381 7.26 12.67 23.26
N GLU A 382 8.32 13.38 23.67
CA GLU A 382 9.13 12.97 24.82
C GLU A 382 8.30 12.90 26.10
N LEU A 383 7.43 13.88 26.34
CA LEU A 383 6.50 13.84 27.47
C LEU A 383 5.62 12.58 27.44
N ALA A 384 5.06 12.24 26.28
CA ALA A 384 4.26 11.02 26.13
C ALA A 384 5.08 9.76 26.42
N LEU A 385 6.31 9.67 25.89
CA LEU A 385 7.19 8.50 26.05
C LEU A 385 7.67 8.30 27.50
N THR A 386 7.77 9.37 28.31
CA THR A 386 8.12 9.23 29.74
C THR A 386 7.04 8.53 30.58
N ASN A 387 5.81 8.40 30.07
CA ASN A 387 4.73 7.72 30.77
C ASN A 387 4.92 6.19 30.74
N PRO A 388 5.23 5.54 31.88
CA PRO A 388 5.49 4.10 31.91
C PRO A 388 4.25 3.24 31.62
N ARG A 389 3.05 3.82 31.63
CA ARG A 389 1.80 3.13 31.31
C ARG A 389 1.44 3.21 29.82
N LEU A 390 2.14 4.04 29.03
CA LEU A 390 1.84 4.23 27.62
C LEU A 390 1.96 2.89 26.86
N SER A 391 0.88 2.50 26.19
CA SER A 391 0.81 1.28 25.39
C SER A 391 0.23 1.48 24.00
N VAL A 392 -0.41 2.62 23.76
CA VAL A 392 -0.94 3.00 22.45
C VAL A 392 -0.59 4.46 22.19
N LEU A 393 0.14 4.71 21.10
CA LEU A 393 0.58 6.04 20.73
C LEU A 393 0.13 6.37 19.30
N GLY A 394 -0.58 7.48 19.12
CA GLY A 394 -0.77 8.08 17.80
C GLY A 394 0.21 9.23 17.62
N ILE A 395 0.79 9.38 16.43
CA ILE A 395 1.70 10.45 16.06
C ILE A 395 1.26 11.01 14.72
N ILE A 396 1.12 12.33 14.63
CA ILE A 396 0.84 13.03 13.36
C ILE A 396 2.04 13.88 13.00
N TRP A 397 2.51 13.79 11.75
CA TRP A 397 3.58 14.62 11.23
C TRP A 397 3.20 15.25 9.90
N ASN A 398 3.05 16.58 9.88
CA ASN A 398 2.54 17.32 8.72
C ASN A 398 3.62 17.67 7.67
N ARG A 399 4.83 17.10 7.79
CA ARG A 399 5.99 17.58 7.04
C ARG A 399 5.82 17.41 5.53
N ILE A 400 5.24 16.31 5.09
CA ILE A 400 5.02 16.02 3.66
C ILE A 400 3.94 16.94 3.09
N ASP A 401 2.77 17.06 3.73
CA ASP A 401 1.72 17.97 3.28
C ASP A 401 2.16 19.45 3.18
N ASN A 402 3.03 19.90 4.10
CA ASN A 402 3.66 21.22 3.98
C ASN A 402 4.48 21.36 2.69
N PHE A 403 5.19 20.30 2.27
CA PHE A 403 5.91 20.31 0.99
C PHE A 403 4.97 20.27 -0.20
N VAL A 404 3.89 19.49 -0.13
CA VAL A 404 2.84 19.40 -1.15
C VAL A 404 2.30 20.79 -1.46
N HIS A 405 1.87 21.54 -0.44
CA HIS A 405 1.28 22.86 -0.64
C HIS A 405 2.28 23.95 -1.10
N SER A 406 3.59 23.70 -0.96
CA SER A 406 4.66 24.57 -1.47
C SER A 406 5.18 24.18 -2.86
N SER A 407 4.71 23.07 -3.43
CA SER A 407 5.23 22.50 -4.68
C SER A 407 4.27 22.73 -5.85
N GLU A 408 4.86 23.02 -7.02
CA GLU A 408 4.12 23.15 -8.29
C GLU A 408 4.14 21.85 -9.10
N LYS A 409 5.19 21.03 -8.94
CA LYS A 409 5.44 19.79 -9.69
C LYS A 409 5.82 18.63 -8.78
N THR A 410 5.52 17.41 -9.21
CA THR A 410 5.95 16.18 -8.52
C THR A 410 7.46 16.09 -8.39
N SER A 411 8.23 16.49 -9.41
CA SER A 411 9.70 16.52 -9.35
C SER A 411 10.22 17.43 -8.24
N SER A 412 9.67 18.65 -8.12
CA SER A 412 10.03 19.58 -7.04
C SER A 412 9.67 19.03 -5.65
N LEU A 413 8.51 18.37 -5.53
CA LEU A 413 8.13 17.69 -4.29
C LEU A 413 9.12 16.57 -3.95
N HIS A 414 9.47 15.71 -4.91
CA HIS A 414 10.44 14.62 -4.70
C HIS A 414 11.80 15.14 -4.24
N LEU A 415 12.25 16.28 -4.75
CA LEU A 415 13.48 16.94 -4.28
C LEU A 415 13.37 17.34 -2.80
N LEU A 416 12.29 18.02 -2.40
CA LEU A 416 12.07 18.41 -1.00
C LEU A 416 11.98 17.20 -0.06
N VAL A 417 11.28 16.15 -0.48
CA VAL A 417 11.15 14.90 0.29
C VAL A 417 12.50 14.21 0.42
N ASN A 418 13.30 14.12 -0.64
CA ASN A 418 14.63 13.52 -0.59
C ASN A 418 15.60 14.31 0.30
N GLU A 419 15.55 15.63 0.30
CA GLU A 419 16.35 16.43 1.24
C GLU A 419 15.93 16.18 2.69
N TRP A 420 14.64 16.14 2.98
CA TRP A 420 14.14 15.80 4.32
C TRP A 420 14.52 14.39 4.76
N ILE A 421 14.50 13.42 3.85
CA ILE A 421 14.94 12.04 4.10
C ILE A 421 16.40 12.01 4.58
N LYS A 422 17.30 12.77 3.93
CA LYS A 422 18.73 12.82 4.28
C LYS A 422 18.99 13.36 5.69
N GLU A 423 18.07 14.15 6.25
CA GLU A 423 18.17 14.64 7.63
C GLU A 423 18.02 13.50 8.68
N GLY A 424 17.46 12.35 8.29
CA GLY A 424 17.39 11.13 9.11
C GLY A 424 16.40 11.20 10.28
N HIS A 425 15.52 12.20 10.32
CA HIS A 425 14.59 12.38 11.43
C HIS A 425 13.57 11.23 11.56
N LEU A 426 13.07 10.70 10.44
CA LEU A 426 12.17 9.53 10.45
C LEU A 426 12.87 8.30 11.03
N GLN A 427 14.11 8.03 10.61
CA GLN A 427 14.88 6.90 11.11
C GLN A 427 15.11 7.02 12.63
N LYS A 428 15.48 8.21 13.12
CA LYS A 428 15.64 8.46 14.56
C LYS A 428 14.35 8.20 15.34
N LEU A 429 13.20 8.65 14.81
CA LEU A 429 11.90 8.39 15.42
C LEU A 429 11.57 6.90 15.47
N LEU A 430 11.73 6.19 14.35
CA LEU A 430 11.47 4.74 14.29
C LEU A 430 12.39 3.96 15.23
N MET A 431 13.69 4.31 15.28
CA MET A 431 14.63 3.71 16.22
C MET A 431 14.22 3.96 17.67
N ARG A 432 13.78 5.17 18.02
CA ARG A 432 13.33 5.48 19.37
C ARG A 432 12.08 4.68 19.74
N LEU A 433 11.09 4.61 18.85
CA LEU A 433 9.88 3.81 19.09
C LEU A 433 10.19 2.32 19.25
N HIS A 434 11.11 1.77 18.44
CA HIS A 434 11.60 0.40 18.58
C HIS A 434 12.23 0.16 19.96
N GLN A 435 13.13 1.06 20.39
CA GLN A 435 13.79 0.99 21.71
C GLN A 435 12.79 1.04 22.88
N GLU A 436 11.69 1.78 22.71
CA GLU A 436 10.60 1.86 23.69
C GLU A 436 9.64 0.64 23.65
N GLY A 437 9.88 -0.30 22.74
CA GLY A 437 9.14 -1.56 22.59
C GLY A 437 7.84 -1.46 21.79
N PHE A 438 7.67 -0.42 20.97
CA PHE A 438 6.50 -0.27 20.11
C PHE A 438 6.63 -1.10 18.83
N VAL A 439 5.56 -1.79 18.45
CA VAL A 439 5.33 -2.15 17.05
C VAL A 439 4.75 -0.94 16.34
N VAL A 440 5.39 -0.51 15.25
CA VAL A 440 5.01 0.73 14.55
C VAL A 440 4.20 0.41 13.31
N PHE A 441 3.07 1.08 13.15
CA PHE A 441 2.30 1.16 11.92
C PHE A 441 2.47 2.55 11.33
N LEU A 442 2.68 2.66 10.03
CA LEU A 442 2.80 3.92 9.30
C LEU A 442 1.71 4.01 8.24
N THR A 443 1.09 5.18 8.12
CA THR A 443 0.11 5.46 7.07
C THR A 443 0.05 6.94 6.71
N ALA A 444 -0.87 7.28 5.82
CA ALA A 444 -1.24 8.64 5.48
C ALA A 444 -2.76 8.79 5.51
N ASP A 445 -3.23 10.02 5.58
CA ASP A 445 -4.64 10.37 5.40
C ASP A 445 -5.02 10.56 3.93
N HIS A 446 -4.16 11.18 3.14
CA HIS A 446 -4.27 11.20 1.69
C HIS A 446 -2.87 11.24 1.10
N GLY A 447 -2.77 10.96 -0.20
CA GLY A 447 -1.59 11.31 -0.97
C GLY A 447 -1.78 12.67 -1.65
N ASN A 448 -1.17 12.82 -2.82
CA ASN A 448 -1.15 14.06 -3.56
C ASN A 448 -0.85 13.80 -5.05
N VAL A 449 -1.24 14.73 -5.90
CA VAL A 449 -0.94 14.67 -7.34
C VAL A 449 -0.70 16.06 -7.91
N ALA A 450 0.13 16.14 -8.96
CA ALA A 450 0.27 17.36 -9.74
C ALA A 450 -0.99 17.59 -10.59
N ALA A 451 -1.45 18.84 -10.65
CA ALA A 451 -2.68 19.23 -11.32
C ALA A 451 -2.55 20.58 -12.02
N THR A 452 -3.31 20.75 -13.09
CA THR A 452 -3.35 22.01 -13.86
C THR A 452 -4.62 22.81 -13.53
N GLY A 453 -4.46 24.10 -13.32
CA GLY A 453 -5.57 25.02 -13.04
C GLY A 453 -6.55 25.17 -14.20
N VAL A 454 -7.85 25.15 -13.89
CA VAL A 454 -8.97 25.31 -14.86
C VAL A 454 -9.79 26.56 -14.63
N GLY A 455 -9.35 27.44 -13.72
CA GLY A 455 -10.07 28.64 -13.30
C GLY A 455 -10.66 28.49 -11.90
N ASN A 456 -10.84 29.64 -11.24
CA ASN A 456 -11.42 29.74 -9.91
C ASN A 456 -12.94 29.93 -9.97
N PRO A 457 -13.75 29.05 -9.37
CA PRO A 457 -15.17 29.30 -9.15
C PRO A 457 -15.42 30.57 -8.31
N ARG A 458 -16.40 31.39 -8.71
CA ARG A 458 -16.79 32.62 -7.99
C ARG A 458 -17.94 32.34 -7.01
N GLU A 459 -17.62 31.75 -5.87
CA GLU A 459 -18.60 31.13 -4.95
C GLU A 459 -18.93 31.96 -3.68
N GLY A 460 -18.13 32.97 -3.35
CA GLY A 460 -18.35 33.79 -2.15
C GLY A 460 -18.44 32.97 -0.84
N VAL A 461 -19.48 33.23 -0.03
CA VAL A 461 -19.80 32.56 1.25
C VAL A 461 -20.60 31.25 1.08
N LEU A 462 -20.86 30.81 -0.16
CA LEU A 462 -21.75 29.67 -0.45
C LEU A 462 -21.07 28.30 -0.31
N VAL A 463 -19.75 28.28 -0.13
CA VAL A 463 -18.94 27.07 0.00
C VAL A 463 -18.46 26.92 1.43
N GLU A 464 -18.66 25.74 1.98
CA GLU A 464 -18.31 25.41 3.37
C GLU A 464 -16.82 25.09 3.50
N GLN A 465 -16.25 24.40 2.51
CA GLN A 465 -14.84 24.03 2.49
C GLN A 465 -14.22 24.19 1.10
N LYS A 466 -13.08 24.89 1.04
CA LYS A 466 -12.31 25.17 -0.19
C LYS A 466 -10.97 24.44 -0.16
N GLY A 467 -10.76 23.47 -1.07
CA GLY A 467 -9.45 22.89 -1.38
C GLY A 467 -9.07 23.17 -2.83
N LYS A 468 -7.81 23.02 -3.26
CA LYS A 468 -7.46 23.30 -4.67
C LYS A 468 -8.15 22.32 -5.64
N ARG A 469 -8.54 21.12 -5.20
CA ARG A 469 -9.20 20.10 -6.05
C ARG A 469 -10.63 19.74 -5.62
N VAL A 470 -11.20 20.45 -4.64
CA VAL A 470 -12.54 20.17 -4.12
C VAL A 470 -13.29 21.43 -3.67
N ARG A 471 -14.61 21.38 -3.81
CA ARG A 471 -15.58 22.30 -3.22
C ARG A 471 -16.66 21.50 -2.50
N VAL A 472 -17.00 21.93 -1.28
CA VAL A 472 -18.08 21.32 -0.47
C VAL A 472 -19.15 22.36 -0.21
N TYR A 473 -20.41 22.00 -0.49
CA TYR A 473 -21.57 22.88 -0.34
C TYR A 473 -22.62 22.28 0.60
N ASP A 474 -23.41 23.17 1.21
CA ASP A 474 -24.58 22.83 2.03
C ASP A 474 -25.82 22.48 1.20
N ARG A 475 -25.81 22.87 -0.09
CA ARG A 475 -26.94 22.79 -1.01
C ARG A 475 -26.52 22.34 -2.39
N ASN A 476 -27.32 21.44 -2.97
CA ASN A 476 -27.05 20.89 -4.29
C ASN A 476 -27.12 21.94 -5.40
N GLU A 477 -27.97 22.97 -5.24
CA GLU A 477 -28.14 24.02 -6.25
C GLU A 477 -26.84 24.81 -6.49
N PHE A 478 -26.07 25.06 -5.44
CA PHE A 478 -24.77 25.74 -5.56
C PHE A 478 -23.71 24.85 -6.22
N LEU A 479 -23.73 23.57 -5.88
CA LEU A 479 -22.90 22.58 -6.55
C LEU A 479 -23.19 22.58 -8.06
N GLU A 480 -24.47 22.51 -8.45
CA GLU A 480 -24.87 22.49 -9.86
C GLU A 480 -24.52 23.80 -10.59
N GLU A 481 -24.66 24.96 -9.93
CA GLU A 481 -24.26 26.25 -10.52
C GLU A 481 -22.77 26.25 -10.93
N VAL A 482 -21.90 25.75 -10.04
CA VAL A 482 -20.47 25.68 -10.32
C VAL A 482 -20.17 24.57 -11.32
N ALA A 483 -20.77 23.40 -11.17
CA ALA A 483 -20.55 22.28 -12.09
C ALA A 483 -20.95 22.60 -13.54
N ASN A 484 -21.95 23.45 -13.76
CA ASN A 484 -22.33 23.94 -15.09
C ASN A 484 -21.27 24.88 -15.71
N LYS A 485 -20.50 25.60 -14.90
CA LYS A 485 -19.39 26.47 -15.34
C LYS A 485 -18.09 25.69 -15.54
N PHE A 486 -17.95 24.55 -14.86
CA PHE A 486 -16.78 23.67 -14.91
C PHE A 486 -17.23 22.26 -15.33
N PRO A 487 -17.53 22.00 -16.62
CA PRO A 487 -18.14 20.74 -17.06
C PRO A 487 -17.26 19.50 -16.86
N GLU A 488 -15.94 19.66 -16.74
CA GLU A 488 -15.00 18.58 -16.40
C GLU A 488 -15.02 18.21 -14.91
N SER A 489 -15.71 18.97 -14.06
CA SER A 489 -15.83 18.67 -12.64
C SER A 489 -16.67 17.40 -12.38
N ILE A 490 -16.36 16.72 -11.28
CA ILE A 490 -16.99 15.45 -10.90
C ILE A 490 -17.94 15.71 -9.74
N ARG A 491 -19.21 15.40 -9.95
CA ARG A 491 -20.24 15.36 -8.90
C ARG A 491 -20.04 14.09 -8.10
N TRP A 492 -19.54 14.21 -6.89
CA TRP A 492 -19.27 13.02 -6.08
C TRP A 492 -20.58 12.48 -5.46
N PRO A 493 -20.85 11.17 -5.51
CA PRO A 493 -22.09 10.58 -4.96
C PRO A 493 -22.21 10.61 -3.42
N ASN A 494 -21.28 11.26 -2.71
CA ASN A 494 -21.25 11.41 -1.25
C ASN A 494 -21.21 10.10 -0.45
N TYR A 495 -20.52 9.07 -0.95
CA TYR A 495 -20.35 7.81 -0.24
C TYR A 495 -19.71 8.01 1.14
N GLY A 496 -20.41 7.58 2.20
CA GLY A 496 -19.91 7.65 3.58
C GLY A 496 -19.83 9.05 4.20
N LEU A 497 -20.36 10.07 3.51
CA LEU A 497 -20.46 11.45 4.02
C LEU A 497 -21.84 11.73 4.61
N PRO A 498 -21.98 12.77 5.47
CA PRO A 498 -23.29 13.25 5.90
C PRO A 498 -24.18 13.67 4.71
N PRO A 499 -25.49 13.35 4.71
CA PRO A 499 -26.38 13.59 3.55
C PRO A 499 -26.49 15.05 3.09
N ALA A 500 -26.29 16.01 4.00
CA ALA A 500 -26.38 17.45 3.72
C ALA A 500 -25.10 18.07 3.15
N ARG A 501 -24.12 17.25 2.74
CA ARG A 501 -22.85 17.71 2.16
C ARG A 501 -22.82 17.36 0.69
N HIS A 502 -22.60 18.34 -0.17
CA HIS A 502 -22.55 18.17 -1.61
C HIS A 502 -21.12 18.43 -2.09
N VAL A 503 -20.46 17.41 -2.64
CA VAL A 503 -19.03 17.47 -2.99
C VAL A 503 -18.83 17.56 -4.50
N LEU A 504 -18.16 18.62 -4.94
CA LEU A 504 -17.71 18.82 -6.31
C LEU A 504 -16.19 18.73 -6.37
N LEU A 505 -15.69 17.80 -7.17
CA LEU A 505 -14.25 17.60 -7.35
C LEU A 505 -13.81 18.22 -8.68
N ALA A 506 -12.57 18.72 -8.72
CA ALA A 506 -11.93 19.00 -10.00
C ALA A 506 -11.74 17.67 -10.76
N GLY A 507 -11.93 17.68 -12.08
CA GLY A 507 -11.78 16.46 -12.88
C GLY A 507 -10.34 15.98 -12.94
N ASN A 508 -10.09 14.68 -12.79
CA ASN A 508 -8.78 14.03 -13.00
C ASN A 508 -7.59 14.88 -12.47
N LEU A 509 -6.61 15.20 -13.32
CA LEU A 509 -5.42 16.00 -13.00
C LEU A 509 -5.66 17.53 -13.10
N LYS A 510 -6.85 18.02 -12.74
CA LYS A 510 -7.19 19.45 -12.74
C LYS A 510 -7.31 20.06 -11.35
N ALA A 511 -7.22 21.39 -11.25
CA ALA A 511 -7.41 22.13 -10.00
C ALA A 511 -8.25 23.38 -10.22
N PHE A 512 -9.04 23.76 -9.22
CA PHE A 512 -9.75 25.03 -9.15
C PHE A 512 -8.79 26.15 -8.69
N THR A 513 -7.82 26.45 -9.55
CA THR A 513 -6.83 27.55 -9.45
C THR A 513 -6.80 28.34 -10.76
N ASP A 514 -5.92 29.33 -10.94
CA ASP A 514 -5.93 30.11 -12.17
C ASP A 514 -5.53 29.25 -13.38
N VAL A 515 -6.08 29.58 -14.55
CA VAL A 515 -5.94 28.76 -15.75
C VAL A 515 -4.47 28.63 -16.13
N GLY A 516 -3.97 27.40 -16.19
CA GLY A 516 -2.57 27.11 -16.53
C GLY A 516 -1.62 27.03 -15.34
N ASP A 517 -2.06 27.35 -14.12
CA ASP A 517 -1.27 27.14 -12.91
C ASP A 517 -0.91 25.65 -12.76
N GLU A 518 0.33 25.36 -12.40
CA GLU A 518 0.77 24.03 -11.98
C GLU A 518 0.81 23.98 -10.45
N VAL A 519 0.10 23.03 -9.85
CA VAL A 519 0.05 22.86 -8.40
C VAL A 519 0.16 21.38 -8.05
N VAL A 520 0.82 21.06 -6.94
CA VAL A 520 0.62 19.77 -6.27
C VAL A 520 -0.44 19.95 -5.18
N SER A 521 -1.45 19.08 -5.17
CA SER A 521 -2.50 19.16 -4.16
C SER A 521 -3.23 17.84 -3.96
N HIS A 522 -4.23 17.90 -3.08
CA HIS A 522 -5.14 16.81 -2.71
C HIS A 522 -6.60 17.31 -2.73
N GLY A 523 -7.53 16.44 -2.37
CA GLY A 523 -8.96 16.70 -2.29
C GLY A 523 -9.78 16.01 -3.39
N GLY A 524 -9.13 15.48 -4.42
CA GLY A 524 -9.74 14.77 -5.54
C GLY A 524 -9.83 13.25 -5.35
N ILE A 525 -9.96 12.54 -6.47
CA ILE A 525 -10.06 11.08 -6.55
C ILE A 525 -8.91 10.45 -7.37
N ALA A 526 -7.79 11.16 -7.55
CA ALA A 526 -6.68 10.61 -8.32
C ALA A 526 -6.06 9.39 -7.62
N LEU A 527 -5.44 8.49 -8.39
CA LEU A 527 -4.91 7.25 -7.83
C LEU A 527 -3.91 7.51 -6.70
N GLU A 528 -2.99 8.46 -6.89
CA GLU A 528 -1.99 8.87 -5.89
C GLU A 528 -2.59 9.60 -4.70
N GLU A 529 -3.73 10.28 -4.84
CA GLU A 529 -4.43 10.93 -3.73
C GLU A 529 -5.15 9.92 -2.84
N VAL A 530 -5.80 8.94 -3.46
CA VAL A 530 -6.72 8.03 -2.78
C VAL A 530 -6.00 6.83 -2.18
N MET A 531 -4.97 6.32 -2.86
CA MET A 531 -4.29 5.11 -2.44
C MET A 531 -3.08 5.43 -1.55
N VAL A 532 -3.30 5.41 -0.24
CA VAL A 532 -2.26 5.73 0.75
C VAL A 532 -1.50 4.49 1.21
N PRO A 533 -0.23 4.62 1.60
CA PRO A 533 0.52 3.52 2.18
C PRO A 533 -0.09 3.08 3.52
N PHE A 534 -0.08 1.79 3.79
CA PHE A 534 -0.25 1.23 5.12
C PHE A 534 0.86 0.21 5.37
N VAL A 535 1.67 0.45 6.39
CA VAL A 535 2.93 -0.28 6.58
C VAL A 535 3.06 -0.71 8.02
N ALA A 536 3.23 -2.01 8.27
CA ALA A 536 3.75 -2.47 9.55
C ALA A 536 5.28 -2.50 9.49
N ILE A 537 5.90 -1.78 10.42
CA ILE A 537 7.35 -1.61 10.51
C ILE A 537 7.85 -2.37 11.72
N SER A 538 8.85 -3.22 11.49
CA SER A 538 9.60 -3.90 12.55
C SER A 538 11.09 -3.86 12.24
N ARG A 539 11.91 -4.21 13.22
CA ARG A 539 13.35 -4.31 13.06
C ARG A 539 13.80 -5.63 13.67
N GLU A 540 14.59 -6.41 12.93
CA GLU A 540 15.23 -7.59 13.49
C GLU A 540 16.31 -7.16 14.49
N ASP A 541 16.28 -7.72 15.70
CA ASP A 541 17.39 -7.54 16.63
C ASP A 541 18.62 -8.28 16.08
N ALA A 542 19.79 -7.65 16.20
CA ALA A 542 21.04 -8.12 15.61
C ALA A 542 21.65 -9.33 16.33
#